data_AF-A0A8I6B5Y8-F1
#
_entry.id   AF-A0A8I6B5Y8-F1
#
_cell.length_a   1.000
_cell.length_b   1.000
_cell.length_c   1.000
_cell.angle_alpha   90.00
_cell.angle_beta   90.00
_cell.angle_gamma   90.00
#
_symmetry.space_group_name_H-M   'P 1'
#
loop_
_entity.id
_entity.type
_entity.pdbx_description
1 polymer ?
#
loop_
_entity_poly.entity_id
_entity_poly.type
_entity_poly.pdbx_seq_one_letter_code
_entity_poly.pdbx_strand_id
1 'polypeptide(L)'
;MAQSLRLPTDMLQELLDEHTACEKEAISVFIEHSFKDENQLFLKLVKLIGEKKGLFVLKNEEASDKYCREELERLSKDFMENISTFSVPGGHRLYVDMREKIERDYWQVPRKGVKASEVFQSSLKSQVIIENSILQADTALTAGEKAIAEERTQREAAEKEQELLRQKQREQQQLMEAQEKSNKENLEQLREKLVQERKQLIEEHNMMLEKQLKDQKAYLEEGFKKKAEEMSGEIQRLSYHIKYMKQNSGSIIANGFQYDLILGYYIVKKQCQSSNLYNDLN
;
A
#
# COMPACT_ATOMS: atom_id res chain seq x y z
N MET A 1 -12.11 3.35 6.04
CA MET A 1 -10.78 3.29 6.69
C MET A 1 -10.81 3.76 8.13
N ALA A 2 -10.91 5.06 8.46
CA ALA A 2 -10.79 5.50 9.87
C ALA A 2 -11.89 4.96 10.80
N GLN A 3 -13.07 4.65 10.27
CA GLN A 3 -14.19 4.09 11.03
C GLN A 3 -14.11 2.56 11.19
N SER A 4 -13.37 1.89 10.30
CA SER A 4 -13.33 0.43 10.17
C SER A 4 -12.02 -0.17 10.67
N LEU A 5 -10.92 0.59 10.61
CA LEU A 5 -9.58 0.12 10.94
C LEU A 5 -9.21 0.45 12.39
N ARG A 6 -8.92 -0.58 13.17
CA ARG A 6 -8.38 -0.44 14.53
C ARG A 6 -6.88 -0.70 14.53
N LEU A 7 -6.11 0.34 14.85
CA LEU A 7 -4.65 0.27 14.93
C LEU A 7 -4.17 -0.11 16.36
N PRO A 8 -3.03 -0.80 16.50
CA PRO A 8 -2.31 -1.47 15.41
C PRO A 8 -3.09 -2.68 14.85
N THR A 9 -2.89 -2.98 13.58
CA THR A 9 -3.32 -4.24 12.95
C THR A 9 -2.36 -5.36 13.32
N ASP A 10 -2.82 -6.61 13.31
CA ASP A 10 -1.95 -7.76 13.62
C ASP A 10 -0.93 -7.99 12.49
N MET A 11 -1.38 -7.83 11.25
CA MET A 11 -0.54 -7.93 10.05
C MET A 11 -0.74 -6.73 9.14
N LEU A 12 0.26 -6.45 8.29
CA LEU A 12 0.16 -5.42 7.26
C LEU A 12 -0.99 -5.71 6.27
N GLN A 13 -1.21 -6.99 5.94
CA GLN A 13 -2.24 -7.41 5.00
C GLN A 13 -3.65 -6.93 5.40
N GLU A 14 -3.98 -6.94 6.70
CA GLU A 14 -5.29 -6.47 7.20
C GLU A 14 -5.54 -5.00 6.85
N LEU A 15 -4.49 -4.17 6.96
CA LEU A 15 -4.55 -2.77 6.57
C LEU A 15 -4.72 -2.61 5.06
N LEU A 16 -3.99 -3.42 4.28
CA LEU A 16 -4.04 -3.38 2.81
C LEU A 16 -5.38 -3.85 2.25
N ASP A 17 -6.00 -4.86 2.87
CA ASP A 17 -7.31 -5.36 2.48
C ASP A 17 -8.40 -4.31 2.76
N GLU A 18 -8.37 -3.69 3.94
CA GLU A 18 -9.28 -2.61 4.29
C GLU A 18 -9.09 -1.37 3.40
N HIS A 19 -7.83 -1.02 3.09
CA HIS A 19 -7.53 0.04 2.12
C HIS A 19 -8.10 -0.28 0.75
N THR A 20 -7.92 -1.51 0.26
CA THR A 20 -8.42 -1.95 -1.05
C THR A 20 -9.93 -1.85 -1.13
N ALA A 21 -10.65 -2.25 -0.08
CA ALA A 21 -12.11 -2.12 -0.04
C ALA A 21 -12.57 -0.65 -0.13
N CYS A 22 -11.93 0.23 0.65
CA CYS A 22 -12.24 1.66 0.65
C CYS A 22 -11.86 2.34 -0.66
N GLU A 23 -10.74 1.94 -1.27
CA GLU A 23 -10.31 2.43 -2.58
C GLU A 23 -11.35 2.08 -3.66
N LYS A 24 -11.82 0.84 -3.71
CA LYS A 24 -12.85 0.40 -4.66
C LYS A 24 -14.11 1.23 -4.55
N GLU A 25 -14.57 1.48 -3.33
CA GLU A 25 -15.74 2.33 -3.09
C GLU A 25 -15.48 3.78 -3.57
N ALA A 26 -14.34 4.37 -3.22
CA ALA A 26 -14.00 5.74 -3.62
C ALA A 26 -13.91 5.90 -5.15
N ILE A 27 -13.32 4.92 -5.84
CA ILE A 27 -13.22 4.90 -7.30
C ILE A 27 -14.59 4.71 -7.93
N SER A 28 -15.42 3.79 -7.42
CA SER A 28 -16.80 3.58 -7.93
C SER A 28 -17.62 4.86 -7.84
N VAL A 29 -17.62 5.53 -6.67
CA VAL A 29 -18.32 6.80 -6.47
C VAL A 29 -17.80 7.87 -7.43
N PHE A 30 -16.49 7.97 -7.63
CA PHE A 30 -15.93 8.92 -8.59
C PHE A 30 -16.36 8.60 -10.03
N ILE A 31 -16.34 7.33 -10.42
CA ILE A 31 -16.76 6.87 -11.75
C ILE A 31 -18.25 7.14 -11.97
N GLU A 32 -19.12 6.98 -10.99
CA GLU A 32 -20.55 7.26 -11.14
C GLU A 32 -20.84 8.76 -11.35
N HIS A 33 -20.03 9.64 -10.77
CA HIS A 33 -20.31 11.09 -10.73
C HIS A 33 -19.43 11.94 -11.66
N SER A 34 -18.47 11.33 -12.36
CA SER A 34 -17.66 12.03 -13.36
C SER A 34 -18.21 11.82 -14.77
N PHE A 35 -18.02 12.78 -15.66
CA PHE A 35 -18.25 12.63 -17.09
C PHE A 35 -17.18 13.44 -17.82
N LYS A 36 -16.51 12.82 -18.81
CA LYS A 36 -15.37 13.42 -19.53
C LYS A 36 -14.26 13.95 -18.60
N ASP A 37 -13.29 13.10 -18.26
CA ASP A 37 -12.15 13.51 -17.41
C ASP A 37 -11.06 14.30 -18.17
N GLU A 38 -11.41 15.47 -18.69
CA GLU A 38 -10.48 16.33 -19.46
C GLU A 38 -9.35 16.91 -18.59
N ASN A 39 -9.56 17.00 -17.27
CA ASN A 39 -8.63 17.60 -16.31
C ASN A 39 -7.79 16.57 -15.51
N GLN A 40 -7.85 15.29 -15.89
CA GLN A 40 -7.14 14.19 -15.22
C GLN A 40 -7.44 14.13 -13.70
N LEU A 41 -8.67 14.43 -13.31
CA LEU A 41 -9.13 14.38 -11.93
C LEU A 41 -9.08 12.95 -11.38
N PHE A 42 -9.24 11.93 -12.24
CA PHE A 42 -9.08 10.54 -11.87
C PHE A 42 -7.66 10.25 -11.37
N LEU A 43 -6.64 10.71 -12.09
CA LEU A 43 -5.24 10.54 -11.68
C LEU A 43 -4.95 11.26 -10.36
N LYS A 44 -5.54 12.43 -10.13
CA LYS A 44 -5.44 13.14 -8.85
C LYS A 44 -6.07 12.35 -7.69
N LEU A 45 -7.23 11.71 -7.94
CA LEU A 45 -7.88 10.85 -6.96
C LEU A 45 -7.01 9.64 -6.61
N VAL A 46 -6.51 8.90 -7.62
CA VAL A 46 -5.63 7.74 -7.40
C VAL A 46 -4.39 8.12 -6.61
N LYS A 47 -3.76 9.27 -6.95
CA LYS A 47 -2.62 9.79 -6.20
C LYS A 47 -2.98 10.08 -4.74
N LEU A 48 -4.10 10.75 -4.50
CA LEU A 48 -4.57 11.06 -3.15
C LEU A 48 -4.86 9.79 -2.34
N ILE A 49 -5.48 8.78 -2.94
CA ILE A 49 -5.73 7.49 -2.30
C ILE A 49 -4.41 6.81 -1.92
N GLY A 50 -3.40 6.85 -2.79
CA GLY A 50 -2.06 6.34 -2.51
C GLY A 50 -1.36 7.08 -1.36
N GLU A 51 -1.44 8.41 -1.34
CA GLU A 51 -0.93 9.24 -0.22
C GLU A 51 -1.64 8.88 1.10
N LYS A 52 -2.96 8.69 1.07
CA LYS A 52 -3.72 8.26 2.25
C LYS A 52 -3.33 6.86 2.72
N LYS A 53 -3.06 5.92 1.80
CA LYS A 53 -2.53 4.60 2.15
C LYS A 53 -1.23 4.72 2.95
N GLY A 54 -0.27 5.49 2.44
CA GLY A 54 1.02 5.70 3.09
C GLY A 54 0.86 6.28 4.51
N LEU A 55 -0.05 7.24 4.69
CA LEU A 55 -0.35 7.79 6.02
C LEU A 55 -0.94 6.76 6.98
N PHE A 56 -1.80 5.84 6.51
CA PHE A 56 -2.33 4.78 7.36
C PHE A 56 -1.26 3.74 7.71
N VAL A 57 -0.38 3.38 6.78
CA VAL A 57 0.77 2.50 7.05
C VAL A 57 1.66 3.11 8.14
N LEU A 58 2.03 4.39 8.01
CA LEU A 58 2.84 5.07 9.01
C LEU A 58 2.17 5.09 10.40
N LYS A 59 0.88 5.45 10.47
CA LYS A 59 0.14 5.42 11.73
C LYS A 59 0.06 4.03 12.35
N ASN A 60 -0.03 2.99 11.52
CA ASN A 60 -0.05 1.61 11.98
C ASN A 60 1.29 1.21 12.60
N GLU A 61 2.39 1.58 11.93
CA GLU A 61 3.75 1.36 12.43
C GLU A 61 3.96 2.11 13.75
N GLU A 62 3.59 3.39 13.83
CA GLU A 62 3.70 4.20 15.05
C GLU A 62 2.89 3.59 16.22
N ALA A 63 1.65 3.17 15.95
CA ALA A 63 0.81 2.54 16.98
C ALA A 63 1.38 1.19 17.44
N SER A 64 1.90 0.40 16.50
CA SER A 64 2.52 -0.90 16.78
C SER A 64 3.82 -0.72 17.58
N ASP A 65 4.67 0.22 17.17
CA ASP A 65 5.91 0.56 17.84
C ASP A 65 5.67 0.97 19.30
N LYS A 66 4.78 1.94 19.50
CA LYS A 66 4.41 2.43 20.82
C LYS A 66 3.91 1.31 21.73
N TYR A 67 2.94 0.54 21.26
CA TYR A 67 2.35 -0.55 22.04
C TYR A 67 3.39 -1.64 22.38
N CYS A 68 4.25 -2.01 21.44
CA CYS A 68 5.30 -3.00 21.69
C CYS A 68 6.32 -2.52 22.73
N ARG A 69 6.71 -1.24 22.69
CA ARG A 69 7.63 -0.66 23.68
C ARG A 69 7.02 -0.65 25.07
N GLU A 70 5.77 -0.19 25.20
CA GLU A 70 5.05 -0.16 26.48
C GLU A 70 4.91 -1.57 27.08
N GLU A 71 4.59 -2.57 26.26
CA GLU A 71 4.47 -3.95 26.73
C GLU A 71 5.82 -4.57 27.12
N LEU A 72 6.89 -4.32 26.36
CA LEU A 72 8.23 -4.78 26.76
C LEU A 72 8.71 -4.09 28.04
N GLU A 73 8.48 -2.79 28.20
CA GLU A 73 8.80 -2.07 29.43
C GLU A 73 8.04 -2.67 30.60
N ARG A 74 6.73 -2.90 30.45
CA ARG A 74 5.90 -3.53 31.48
C ARG A 74 6.39 -4.93 31.87
N LEU A 75 6.76 -5.76 30.89
CA LEU A 75 7.23 -7.13 31.13
C LEU A 75 8.64 -7.17 31.74
N SER A 76 9.48 -6.19 31.43
CA SER A 76 10.88 -6.15 31.89
C SER A 76 11.11 -5.29 33.13
N LYS A 77 10.14 -4.49 33.57
CA LYS A 77 10.28 -3.51 34.66
C LYS A 77 10.91 -4.09 35.92
N ASP A 78 10.25 -5.07 36.54
CA ASP A 78 10.70 -5.65 37.81
C ASP A 78 12.10 -6.28 37.69
N PHE A 79 12.40 -6.86 36.52
CA PHE A 79 13.68 -7.46 36.21
C PHE A 79 14.79 -6.42 36.09
N MET A 80 14.54 -5.34 35.35
CA MET A 80 15.51 -4.26 35.14
C MET A 80 15.80 -3.49 36.43
N GLU A 81 14.80 -3.30 37.30
CA GLU A 81 14.99 -2.66 38.61
C GLU A 81 15.87 -3.50 39.55
N ASN A 82 15.84 -4.83 39.41
CA ASN A 82 16.62 -5.76 40.24
C ASN A 82 17.86 -6.32 39.53
N ILE A 83 18.35 -5.64 38.50
CA ILE A 83 19.42 -6.16 37.63
C ILE A 83 20.74 -6.46 38.36
N SER A 84 21.05 -5.71 39.42
CA SER A 84 22.26 -5.90 40.22
C SER A 84 22.27 -7.21 41.01
N THR A 85 21.11 -7.82 41.24
CA THR A 85 20.97 -9.09 41.97
C THR A 85 21.54 -10.28 41.19
N PHE A 86 21.77 -10.13 39.88
CA PHE A 86 22.38 -11.14 39.02
C PHE A 86 23.90 -11.11 39.01
N SER A 87 24.55 -10.13 39.65
CA SER A 87 26.02 -10.05 39.76
C SER A 87 26.57 -10.95 40.88
N VAL A 88 26.21 -12.23 40.85
CA VAL A 88 26.54 -13.26 41.84
C VAL A 88 27.01 -14.55 41.13
N PRO A 89 27.70 -15.48 41.83
CA PRO A 89 28.06 -16.77 41.23
C PRO A 89 26.82 -17.52 40.70
N GLY A 90 26.81 -17.86 39.41
CA GLY A 90 25.70 -18.49 38.70
C GLY A 90 24.60 -17.53 38.22
N GLY A 91 24.77 -16.22 38.42
CA GLY A 91 23.78 -15.20 38.10
C GLY A 91 23.56 -14.98 36.61
N HIS A 92 24.54 -15.27 35.75
CA HIS A 92 24.36 -15.16 34.29
C HIS A 92 23.27 -16.11 33.79
N ARG A 93 23.23 -17.35 34.31
CA ARG A 93 22.17 -18.31 33.94
C ARG A 93 20.79 -17.80 34.36
N LEU A 94 20.68 -17.27 35.58
CA LEU A 94 19.41 -16.72 36.08
C LEU A 94 18.93 -15.53 35.24
N TYR A 95 19.87 -14.68 34.78
CA TYR A 95 19.58 -13.58 33.87
C TYR A 95 19.03 -14.09 32.53
N VAL A 96 19.68 -15.08 31.92
CA VAL A 96 19.25 -15.70 30.66
C VAL A 96 17.86 -16.33 30.81
N ASP A 97 17.62 -17.10 31.88
CA ASP A 97 16.33 -17.74 32.16
C ASP A 97 15.19 -16.70 32.26
N MET A 98 15.46 -15.55 32.89
CA MET A 98 14.50 -14.45 32.99
C MET A 98 14.27 -13.74 31.65
N ARG A 99 15.33 -13.47 30.89
CA ARG A 99 15.25 -12.88 29.54
C ARG A 99 14.39 -13.75 28.62
N GLU A 100 14.60 -15.06 28.64
CA GLU A 100 13.80 -16.01 27.86
C GLU A 100 12.33 -16.04 28.31
N LYS A 101 12.07 -15.87 29.61
CA LYS A 101 10.70 -15.73 30.12
C LYS A 101 10.04 -14.47 29.58
N ILE A 102 10.72 -13.32 29.61
CA ILE A 102 10.22 -12.07 29.04
C ILE A 102 9.95 -12.23 27.54
N GLU A 103 10.85 -12.89 26.81
CA GLU A 103 10.65 -13.19 25.39
C GLU A 103 9.38 -14.02 25.15
N ARG A 104 9.19 -15.12 25.90
CA ARG A 104 7.97 -15.94 25.80
C ARG A 104 6.71 -15.14 26.13
N ASP A 105 6.73 -14.39 27.22
CA ASP A 105 5.60 -13.58 27.68
C ASP A 105 5.26 -12.49 26.62
N TYR A 106 6.28 -11.85 26.04
CA TYR A 106 6.12 -10.85 24.98
C TYR A 106 5.48 -11.45 23.72
N TRP A 107 5.93 -12.62 23.28
CA TRP A 107 5.36 -13.25 22.08
C TRP A 107 3.90 -13.69 22.27
N GLN A 108 3.46 -13.95 23.50
CA GLN A 108 2.06 -14.22 23.84
C GLN A 108 1.15 -12.98 23.86
N VAL A 109 1.71 -11.77 23.93
CA VAL A 109 0.90 -10.54 23.89
C VAL A 109 0.18 -10.44 22.54
N PRO A 110 -1.16 -10.35 22.50
CA PRO A 110 -1.88 -10.19 21.24
C PRO A 110 -1.73 -8.75 20.71
N ARG A 111 -1.98 -8.56 19.40
CA ARG A 111 -2.11 -7.22 18.81
C ARG A 111 -0.91 -6.31 18.91
N LYS A 112 0.29 -6.90 18.86
CA LYS A 112 1.55 -6.16 18.79
C LYS A 112 1.72 -5.41 17.47
N GLY A 113 1.30 -6.04 16.38
CA GLY A 113 1.35 -5.52 15.03
C GLY A 113 2.72 -5.57 14.37
N VAL A 114 2.86 -4.82 13.27
CA VAL A 114 3.95 -4.95 12.30
C VAL A 114 5.35 -4.67 12.85
N LYS A 115 5.48 -3.87 13.93
CA LYS A 115 6.77 -3.51 14.54
C LYS A 115 7.24 -4.46 15.64
N ALA A 116 6.48 -5.52 15.94
CA ALA A 116 6.75 -6.42 17.07
C ALA A 116 8.20 -6.95 17.09
N SER A 117 8.67 -7.49 15.97
CA SER A 117 10.01 -8.06 15.85
C SER A 117 11.11 -7.00 15.94
N GLU A 118 10.89 -5.84 15.31
CA GLU A 118 11.87 -4.75 15.31
C GLU A 118 12.08 -4.16 16.70
N VAL A 119 10.98 -3.88 17.41
CA VAL A 119 11.03 -3.34 18.76
C VAL A 119 11.70 -4.33 19.71
N PHE A 120 11.35 -5.61 19.62
CA PHE A 120 11.99 -6.66 20.42
C PHE A 120 13.50 -6.76 20.16
N GLN A 121 13.91 -6.79 18.89
CA GLN A 121 15.33 -6.84 18.55
C GLN A 121 16.08 -5.59 19.04
N SER A 122 15.47 -4.40 18.95
CA SER A 122 16.07 -3.16 19.47
C SER A 122 16.30 -3.22 20.99
N SER A 123 15.37 -3.84 21.73
CA SER A 123 15.50 -4.07 23.18
C SER A 123 16.61 -5.08 23.50
N LEU A 124 16.72 -6.17 22.74
CA LEU A 124 17.83 -7.12 22.91
C LEU A 124 19.19 -6.44 22.70
N LYS A 125 19.31 -5.62 21.64
CA LYS A 125 20.54 -4.86 21.36
C LYS A 125 20.92 -3.92 22.52
N SER A 126 19.96 -3.25 23.15
CA SER A 126 20.25 -2.38 24.29
C SER A 126 20.64 -3.14 25.56
N GLN A 127 20.23 -4.40 25.69
CA GLN A 127 20.54 -5.25 26.85
C GLN A 127 21.90 -5.97 26.75
N VAL A 128 22.56 -6.01 25.58
CA VAL A 128 23.86 -6.70 25.39
C VAL A 128 24.92 -6.25 26.39
N ILE A 129 25.00 -4.94 26.67
CA ILE A 129 25.99 -4.39 27.61
C ILE A 129 25.71 -4.90 29.04
N ILE A 130 24.44 -5.02 29.41
CA ILE A 130 24.00 -5.49 30.72
C ILE A 130 24.33 -6.97 30.88
N GLU A 131 23.98 -7.79 29.88
CA GLU A 131 24.29 -9.23 29.84
C GLU A 131 25.80 -9.47 29.95
N ASN A 132 26.61 -8.74 29.18
CA ASN A 132 28.06 -8.84 29.25
C ASN A 132 28.60 -8.46 30.64
N SER A 133 28.07 -7.41 31.27
CA SER A 133 28.49 -7.03 32.63
C SER A 133 28.19 -8.13 33.65
N ILE A 134 27.01 -8.75 33.56
CA ILE A 134 26.61 -9.87 34.43
C ILE A 134 27.49 -11.10 34.17
N LEU A 135 27.74 -11.43 32.90
CA LEU A 135 28.59 -12.54 32.50
C LEU A 135 30.02 -12.39 33.04
N GLN A 136 30.57 -11.18 32.98
CA GLN A 136 31.91 -10.91 33.50
C GLN A 136 31.96 -10.98 35.03
N ALA A 137 30.92 -10.51 35.74
CA ALA A 137 30.80 -10.58 37.19
C ALA A 137 30.58 -12.01 37.73
N ASP A 138 30.07 -12.94 36.91
CA ASP A 138 29.80 -14.31 37.33
C ASP A 138 31.11 -15.10 37.55
N THR A 139 31.45 -15.37 38.81
CA THR A 139 32.67 -16.11 39.17
C THR A 139 32.49 -17.62 39.13
N ALA A 140 31.28 -18.13 38.90
CA ALA A 140 31.05 -19.57 38.73
C ALA A 140 31.46 -20.08 37.34
N LEU A 141 31.63 -19.17 36.37
CA LEU A 141 32.01 -19.49 34.99
C LEU A 141 33.50 -19.29 34.76
N THR A 142 34.11 -20.25 34.06
CA THR A 142 35.48 -20.15 33.55
C THR A 142 35.56 -19.17 32.37
N ALA A 143 36.76 -18.67 32.06
CA ALA A 143 36.97 -17.79 30.91
C ALA A 143 36.52 -18.44 29.57
N GLY A 144 36.70 -19.75 29.43
CA GLY A 144 36.24 -20.50 28.25
C GLY A 144 34.71 -20.56 28.14
N GLU A 145 34.02 -20.80 29.26
CA GLU A 145 32.55 -20.80 29.29
C GLU A 145 31.97 -19.42 29.01
N LYS A 146 32.62 -18.34 29.50
CA LYS A 146 32.23 -16.96 29.18
C LYS A 146 32.37 -16.66 27.69
N ALA A 147 33.50 -17.03 27.08
CA ALA A 147 33.70 -16.84 25.64
C ALA A 147 32.65 -17.60 24.79
N ILE A 148 32.30 -18.83 25.19
CA ILE A 148 31.25 -19.61 24.53
C ILE A 148 29.88 -18.94 24.67
N ALA A 149 29.57 -18.37 25.85
CA ALA A 149 28.32 -17.65 26.07
C ALA A 149 28.23 -16.38 25.19
N GLU A 150 29.30 -15.58 25.13
CA GLU A 150 29.36 -14.39 24.27
C GLU A 150 29.17 -14.75 22.78
N GLU A 151 29.82 -15.82 22.30
CA GLU A 151 29.68 -16.28 20.92
C GLU A 151 28.24 -16.72 20.62
N ARG A 152 27.57 -17.42 21.56
CA ARG A 152 26.17 -17.83 21.40
C ARG A 152 25.25 -16.63 21.31
N THR A 153 25.38 -15.65 22.21
CA THR A 153 24.56 -14.43 22.19
C THR A 153 24.76 -13.64 20.89
N GLN A 154 26.00 -13.56 20.38
CA GLN A 154 26.28 -12.93 19.08
C GLN A 154 25.61 -13.67 17.91
N ARG A 155 25.67 -15.01 17.91
CA ARG A 155 25.04 -15.83 16.88
C ARG A 155 23.52 -15.68 16.88
N GLU A 156 22.88 -15.76 18.05
CA GLU A 156 21.44 -15.55 18.22
C GLU A 156 21.02 -14.14 17.73
N ALA A 157 21.80 -13.11 18.05
CA ALA A 157 21.53 -11.75 17.60
C ALA A 157 21.59 -11.62 16.07
N ALA A 158 22.57 -12.25 15.43
CA ALA A 158 22.71 -12.25 13.98
C ALA A 158 21.56 -13.02 13.28
N GLU A 159 21.13 -14.15 13.85
CA GLU A 159 19.99 -14.93 13.33
C GLU A 159 18.68 -14.12 13.42
N LYS A 160 18.42 -13.46 14.55
CA LYS A 160 17.24 -12.60 14.72
C LYS A 160 17.27 -11.38 13.79
N GLU A 161 18.45 -10.81 13.54
CA GLU A 161 18.62 -9.71 12.58
C GLU A 161 18.31 -10.13 11.15
N GLN A 162 18.77 -11.31 10.75
CA GLN A 162 18.46 -11.85 9.44
C GLN A 162 16.95 -12.09 9.27
N GLU A 163 16.27 -12.59 10.30
CA GLU A 163 14.83 -12.81 10.23
C GLU A 163 14.05 -11.49 10.16
N LEU A 164 14.47 -10.46 10.90
CA LEU A 164 13.87 -9.13 10.78
C LEU A 164 14.02 -8.58 9.35
N LEU A 165 15.20 -8.73 8.74
CA LEU A 165 15.41 -8.30 7.35
C LEU A 165 14.48 -9.02 6.38
N ARG A 166 14.29 -10.33 6.54
CA ARG A 166 13.33 -11.10 5.74
C ARG A 166 11.89 -10.65 5.95
N GLN A 167 11.52 -10.27 7.18
CA GLN A 167 10.19 -9.72 7.45
C GLN A 167 9.99 -8.37 6.73
N LYS A 168 10.94 -7.44 6.85
CA LYS A 168 10.90 -6.14 6.17
C LYS A 168 10.79 -6.28 4.65
N GLN A 169 11.53 -7.22 4.07
CA GLN A 169 11.44 -7.51 2.64
C GLN A 169 10.05 -8.03 2.23
N ARG A 170 9.45 -8.92 3.04
CA ARG A 170 8.08 -9.42 2.80
C ARG A 170 7.05 -8.30 2.86
N GLU A 171 7.13 -7.42 3.86
CA GLU A 171 6.23 -6.27 4.02
C GLU A 171 6.37 -5.27 2.86
N GLN A 172 7.61 -4.98 2.43
CA GLN A 172 7.85 -4.16 1.24
C GLN A 172 7.26 -4.79 -0.03
N GLN A 173 7.45 -6.10 -0.21
CA GLN A 173 6.88 -6.83 -1.35
C GLN A 173 5.35 -6.77 -1.35
N GLN A 174 4.70 -6.94 -0.19
CA GLN A 174 3.25 -6.80 -0.05
C GLN A 174 2.74 -5.41 -0.43
N LEU A 175 3.45 -4.34 -0.02
CA LEU A 175 3.09 -2.97 -0.39
C LEU A 175 3.17 -2.74 -1.90
N MET A 176 4.21 -3.28 -2.53
CA MET A 176 4.44 -3.20 -3.98
C MET A 176 3.34 -3.94 -4.74
N GLU A 177 3.08 -5.19 -4.39
CA GLU A 177 2.05 -6.01 -5.02
C GLU A 177 0.66 -5.41 -4.86
N ALA A 178 0.32 -4.91 -3.67
CA ALA A 178 -0.94 -4.23 -3.44
C ALA A 178 -1.07 -2.96 -4.29
N GLN A 179 0.01 -2.17 -4.43
CA GLN A 179 -0.01 -0.97 -5.29
C GLN A 179 -0.16 -1.32 -6.77
N GLU A 180 0.58 -2.32 -7.26
CA GLU A 180 0.50 -2.75 -8.66
C GLU A 180 -0.89 -3.30 -9.00
N LYS A 181 -1.44 -4.13 -8.12
CA LYS A 181 -2.79 -4.67 -8.26
C LYS A 181 -3.84 -3.56 -8.29
N SER A 182 -3.79 -2.65 -7.32
CA SER A 182 -4.68 -1.47 -7.26
C SER A 182 -4.60 -0.63 -8.53
N ASN A 183 -3.40 -0.28 -8.99
CA ASN A 183 -3.21 0.51 -10.21
C ASN A 183 -3.83 -0.19 -11.44
N LYS A 184 -3.62 -1.50 -11.57
CA LYS A 184 -4.19 -2.30 -12.66
C LYS A 184 -5.71 -2.31 -12.62
N GLU A 185 -6.30 -2.53 -11.45
CA GLU A 185 -7.76 -2.54 -11.26
C GLU A 185 -8.36 -1.15 -11.55
N ASN A 186 -7.74 -0.08 -11.07
CA ASN A 186 -8.17 1.30 -11.31
C ASN A 186 -8.14 1.66 -12.81
N LEU A 187 -7.09 1.24 -13.52
CA LEU A 187 -7.01 1.44 -14.98
C LEU A 187 -8.10 0.67 -15.73
N GLU A 188 -8.40 -0.58 -15.33
CA GLU A 188 -9.44 -1.35 -15.99
C GLU A 188 -10.83 -0.72 -15.79
N GLN A 189 -11.15 -0.26 -14.57
CA GLN A 189 -12.42 0.43 -14.32
C GLN A 189 -12.56 1.74 -15.13
N LEU A 190 -11.48 2.52 -15.23
CA LEU A 190 -11.47 3.72 -16.07
C LEU A 190 -11.68 3.37 -17.55
N ARG A 191 -11.03 2.30 -18.03
CA ARG A 191 -11.17 1.81 -19.40
C ARG A 191 -12.60 1.41 -19.71
N GLU A 192 -13.23 0.62 -18.84
CA GLU A 192 -14.62 0.19 -18.98
C GLU A 192 -15.56 1.39 -19.08
N LYS A 193 -15.37 2.38 -18.20
CA LYS A 193 -16.15 3.61 -18.22
C LYS A 193 -16.01 4.36 -19.55
N LEU A 194 -14.78 4.61 -20.02
CA LEU A 194 -14.55 5.33 -21.27
C LEU A 194 -15.16 4.61 -22.49
N VAL A 195 -15.14 3.27 -22.47
CA VAL A 195 -15.81 2.46 -23.50
C VAL A 195 -17.33 2.63 -23.42
N GLN A 196 -17.92 2.65 -22.22
CA GLN A 196 -19.36 2.85 -22.02
C GLN A 196 -19.80 4.26 -22.44
N GLU A 197 -19.13 5.31 -21.98
CA GLU A 197 -19.43 6.71 -22.35
C GLU A 197 -19.37 6.91 -23.87
N ARG A 198 -18.36 6.32 -24.53
CA ARG A 198 -18.25 6.40 -25.98
C ARG A 198 -19.36 5.65 -26.70
N LYS A 199 -19.79 4.48 -26.21
CA LYS A 199 -20.93 3.75 -26.75
C LYS A 199 -22.22 4.58 -26.64
N GLN A 200 -22.47 5.17 -25.47
CA GLN A 200 -23.61 6.05 -25.25
C GLN A 200 -23.59 7.25 -26.20
N LEU A 201 -22.44 7.91 -26.34
CA LEU A 201 -22.28 9.04 -27.25
C LEU A 201 -22.56 8.66 -28.72
N ILE A 202 -22.06 7.51 -29.17
CA ILE A 202 -22.34 7.01 -30.53
C ILE A 202 -23.84 6.75 -30.71
N GLU A 203 -24.52 6.21 -29.70
CA GLU A 203 -25.95 5.94 -29.75
C GLU A 203 -26.77 7.24 -29.82
N GLU A 204 -26.45 8.23 -28.99
CA GLU A 204 -27.06 9.56 -29.04
C GLU A 204 -26.90 10.21 -30.42
N HIS A 205 -25.70 10.11 -31.02
CA HIS A 205 -25.46 10.63 -32.37
C HIS A 205 -26.23 9.86 -33.44
N ASN A 206 -26.39 8.53 -33.32
CA ASN A 206 -27.22 7.74 -34.24
C ASN A 206 -28.68 8.18 -34.15
N MET A 207 -29.23 8.34 -32.93
CA MET A 207 -30.61 8.82 -32.73
C MET A 207 -30.83 10.21 -33.33
N MET A 208 -29.86 11.12 -33.17
CA MET A 208 -29.90 12.44 -33.78
C MET A 208 -29.90 12.36 -35.31
N LEU A 209 -29.06 11.49 -35.88
CA LEU A 209 -28.97 11.26 -37.32
C LEU A 209 -30.27 10.71 -37.89
N GLU A 210 -30.89 9.73 -37.22
CA GLU A 210 -32.17 9.16 -37.62
C GLU A 210 -33.29 10.21 -37.63
N LYS A 211 -33.33 11.08 -36.62
CA LYS A 211 -34.28 12.20 -36.57
C LYS A 211 -34.05 13.15 -37.74
N GLN A 212 -32.81 13.57 -38.00
CA GLN A 212 -32.49 14.46 -39.13
C GLN A 212 -32.84 13.84 -40.48
N LEU A 213 -32.59 12.55 -40.68
CA LEU A 213 -32.99 11.84 -41.90
C LEU A 213 -34.51 11.81 -42.08
N LYS A 214 -35.26 11.61 -41.00
CA LYS A 214 -36.73 11.63 -41.02
C LYS A 214 -37.27 13.02 -41.35
N ASP A 215 -36.72 14.06 -40.73
CA ASP A 215 -37.10 15.45 -40.97
C ASP A 215 -36.77 15.86 -42.42
N GLN A 216 -35.60 15.47 -42.94
CA GLN A 216 -35.23 15.69 -44.34
C GLN A 216 -36.24 15.06 -45.30
N LYS A 217 -36.65 13.81 -45.03
CA LYS A 217 -37.64 13.11 -45.85
C LYS A 217 -39.00 13.84 -45.84
N ALA A 218 -39.45 14.30 -44.67
CA ALA A 218 -40.68 15.07 -44.54
C ALA A 218 -40.63 16.39 -45.34
N TYR A 219 -39.51 17.13 -45.28
CA TYR A 219 -39.35 18.34 -46.09
C TYR A 219 -39.39 18.08 -47.60
N LEU A 220 -38.87 16.94 -48.06
CA LEU A 220 -38.96 16.55 -49.46
C LEU A 220 -40.40 16.22 -49.87
N GLU A 221 -41.15 15.51 -49.02
CA GLU A 221 -42.56 15.17 -49.24
C GLU A 221 -43.47 16.42 -49.25
N GLU A 222 -43.18 17.42 -48.41
CA GLU A 222 -43.87 18.71 -48.37
C GLU A 222 -43.44 19.70 -49.46
N GLY A 223 -42.42 19.37 -50.26
CA GLY A 223 -41.94 20.17 -51.39
C GLY A 223 -40.87 21.22 -51.04
N PHE A 224 -40.38 21.28 -49.80
CA PHE A 224 -39.34 22.20 -49.34
C PHE A 224 -37.91 21.76 -49.73
N LYS A 225 -37.65 21.58 -51.03
CA LYS A 225 -36.38 21.04 -51.56
C LYS A 225 -35.12 21.77 -51.07
N LYS A 226 -35.15 23.11 -51.01
CA LYS A 226 -34.00 23.91 -50.57
C LYS A 226 -33.60 23.62 -49.11
N LYS A 227 -34.58 23.47 -48.20
CA LYS A 227 -34.32 23.13 -46.79
C LYS A 227 -33.77 21.70 -46.65
N ALA A 228 -34.29 20.76 -47.43
CA ALA A 228 -33.80 19.39 -47.44
C ALA A 228 -32.33 19.31 -47.92
N GLU A 229 -31.97 20.12 -48.94
CA GLU A 229 -30.60 20.22 -49.45
C GLU A 229 -29.63 20.82 -48.42
N GLU A 230 -30.04 21.89 -47.74
CA GLU A 230 -29.25 22.51 -46.65
C GLU A 230 -28.96 21.50 -45.52
N MET A 231 -29.93 20.64 -45.20
CA MET A 231 -29.79 19.60 -44.17
C MET A 231 -28.85 18.45 -44.57
N SER A 232 -28.70 18.16 -45.87
CA SER A 232 -27.81 17.09 -46.36
C SER A 232 -26.37 17.25 -45.86
N GLY A 233 -25.88 18.48 -45.79
CA GLY A 233 -24.52 18.76 -45.30
C GLY A 233 -24.33 18.40 -43.82
N GLU A 234 -25.33 18.67 -42.97
CA GLU A 234 -25.31 18.30 -41.55
C GLU A 234 -25.37 16.78 -41.35
N ILE A 235 -26.24 16.11 -42.09
CA ILE A 235 -26.38 14.64 -42.10
C ILE A 235 -25.06 13.97 -42.49
N GLN A 236 -24.39 14.48 -43.53
CA GLN A 236 -23.07 13.98 -43.96
C GLN A 236 -22.00 14.19 -42.88
N ARG A 237 -21.94 15.38 -42.27
CA ARG A 237 -21.00 15.68 -41.18
C ARG A 237 -21.22 14.75 -39.98
N LEU A 238 -22.47 14.57 -39.57
CA LEU A 238 -22.85 13.72 -38.44
C LEU A 238 -22.55 12.23 -38.73
N SER A 239 -22.90 11.74 -39.92
CA SER A 239 -22.56 10.38 -40.38
C SER A 239 -21.05 10.14 -40.39
N TYR A 240 -20.27 11.11 -40.88
CA TYR A 240 -18.81 11.02 -40.88
C TYR A 240 -18.26 10.96 -39.45
N HIS A 241 -18.77 11.79 -38.55
CA HIS A 241 -18.35 11.81 -37.15
C HIS A 241 -18.63 10.49 -36.44
N ILE A 242 -19.82 9.92 -36.62
CA ILE A 242 -20.18 8.58 -36.09
C ILE A 242 -19.23 7.51 -36.63
N LYS A 243 -18.98 7.50 -37.95
CA LYS A 243 -18.08 6.54 -38.59
C LYS A 243 -16.65 6.65 -38.02
N TYR A 244 -16.15 7.87 -37.87
CA TYR A 244 -14.86 8.16 -37.26
C TYR A 244 -14.79 7.66 -35.81
N MET A 245 -15.83 7.93 -35.01
CA MET A 245 -15.90 7.48 -33.61
C MET A 245 -15.90 5.94 -33.49
N LYS A 246 -16.61 5.24 -34.38
CA LYS A 246 -16.63 3.77 -34.43
C LYS A 246 -15.26 3.19 -34.81
N GLN A 247 -14.59 3.76 -35.80
CA GLN A 247 -13.29 3.27 -36.31
C GLN A 247 -12.12 3.51 -35.34
N ASN A 248 -12.10 4.63 -34.62
CA ASN A 248 -11.01 5.00 -33.71
C ASN A 248 -11.18 4.49 -32.27
N SER A 249 -12.04 3.50 -32.07
CA SER A 249 -12.34 2.92 -30.75
C SER A 249 -11.14 2.20 -30.12
N GLY A 250 -10.27 1.57 -30.92
CA GLY A 250 -9.07 0.88 -30.41
C GLY A 250 -7.82 1.76 -30.20
N SER A 251 -7.62 2.79 -31.03
CA SER A 251 -6.37 3.56 -31.08
C SER A 251 -6.24 4.61 -29.96
N ILE A 252 -7.34 5.22 -29.52
CA ILE A 252 -7.32 6.26 -28.48
C ILE A 252 -7.15 5.63 -27.08
N ILE A 253 -7.75 4.45 -26.87
CA ILE A 253 -7.60 3.66 -25.63
C ILE A 253 -6.21 3.01 -25.57
N ALA A 254 -5.60 2.62 -26.70
CA ALA A 254 -4.24 2.07 -26.68
C ALA A 254 -3.17 3.12 -26.34
N ASN A 255 -3.26 4.33 -26.91
CA ASN A 255 -2.21 5.35 -26.79
C ASN A 255 -2.23 6.12 -25.46
N GLY A 256 -3.40 6.33 -24.83
CA GLY A 256 -3.48 6.97 -23.51
C GLY A 256 -2.98 6.06 -22.39
N PHE A 257 -3.37 4.79 -22.42
CA PHE A 257 -3.01 3.82 -21.37
C PHE A 257 -1.54 3.40 -21.41
N GLN A 258 -0.90 3.46 -22.58
CA GLN A 258 0.51 3.08 -22.73
C GLN A 258 1.46 4.11 -22.10
N TYR A 259 1.11 5.40 -22.10
CA TYR A 259 1.89 6.44 -21.41
C TYR A 259 1.72 6.38 -19.88
N ASP A 260 0.51 6.09 -19.39
CA ASP A 260 0.23 6.05 -17.95
C ASP A 260 0.76 4.78 -17.26
N LEU A 261 0.79 3.64 -17.96
CA LEU A 261 1.48 2.41 -17.48
C LEU A 261 2.99 2.63 -17.34
N ILE A 262 3.61 3.34 -18.29
CA ILE A 262 5.02 3.68 -18.24
C ILE A 262 5.27 4.68 -17.09
N LEU A 263 4.44 5.71 -16.95
CA LEU A 263 4.58 6.69 -15.87
C LEU A 263 4.38 6.06 -14.48
N GLY A 264 3.39 5.17 -14.33
CA GLY A 264 3.16 4.41 -13.10
C GLY A 264 4.34 3.51 -12.73
N TYR A 265 4.91 2.78 -13.70
CA TYR A 265 6.13 2.00 -13.51
C TYR A 265 7.32 2.86 -13.09
N TYR A 266 7.51 4.03 -13.71
CA TYR A 266 8.60 4.96 -13.36
C TYR A 266 8.39 5.64 -12.00
N ILE A 267 7.15 5.97 -11.60
CA ILE A 267 6.84 6.56 -10.29
C ILE A 267 7.08 5.55 -9.17
N VAL A 268 6.62 4.31 -9.34
CA VAL A 268 6.85 3.21 -8.40
C VAL A 268 8.37 2.96 -8.24
N LYS A 269 9.10 2.87 -9.35
CA LYS A 269 10.57 2.72 -9.32
C LYS A 269 11.27 3.89 -8.61
N LYS A 270 10.80 5.12 -8.81
CA LYS A 270 11.40 6.32 -8.20
C LYS A 270 11.07 6.45 -6.71
N GLN A 271 9.86 6.08 -6.29
CA GLN A 271 9.47 6.07 -4.86
C GLN A 271 10.21 4.98 -4.07
N CYS A 272 10.47 3.81 -4.67
CA CYS A 272 11.35 2.78 -4.09
C CYS A 272 12.80 3.27 -3.95
N GLN A 273 13.34 3.95 -4.97
CA GLN A 273 14.70 4.52 -4.90
C GLN A 273 14.83 5.65 -3.88
N SER A 274 13.78 6.45 -3.70
CA SER A 274 13.75 7.55 -2.72
C SER A 274 13.71 7.03 -1.27
N SER A 275 13.09 5.87 -1.05
CA SER A 275 13.02 5.20 0.25
C SER A 275 14.36 4.54 0.64
N ASN A 276 15.19 4.14 -0.34
CA ASN A 276 16.54 3.66 -0.08
C ASN A 276 17.48 4.79 0.38
N LEU A 277 17.36 6.00 -0.18
CA LEU A 277 18.18 7.15 0.22
C LEU A 277 17.90 7.65 1.65
N TYR A 278 16.71 7.39 2.21
CA TYR A 278 16.38 7.80 3.58
C TYR A 278 16.85 6.79 4.64
N ASN A 279 17.10 5.54 4.24
CA ASN A 279 17.61 4.48 5.12
C ASN A 279 19.13 4.35 5.10
N ASP A 280 19.81 4.90 4.08
CA ASP A 280 21.29 4.94 4.01
C ASP A 280 21.89 6.22 4.65
N LEU A 281 21.05 7.13 5.17
CA LEU A 281 21.47 8.43 5.74
C LEU A 281 21.16 8.62 7.25
N ASN A 282 20.65 7.60 7.95
CA ASN A 282 20.42 7.63 9.41
C ASN A 282 21.05 6.44 10.12
#